data_AF-A0A2X3DJF6-F1
#
_entry.id   AF-A0A2X3DJF6-F1
#
_cell.length_a   1.000
_cell.length_b   1.000
_cell.length_c   1.000
_cell.angle_alpha   90.00
_cell.angle_beta   90.00
_cell.angle_gamma   90.00
#
_symmetry.space_group_name_H-M   'P 1'
#
loop_
_entity.id
_entity.type
_entity.pdbx_description
1 polymer ?
#
loop_
_entity_poly.entity_id
_entity_poly.type
_entity_poly.pdbx_seq_one_letter_code
_entity_poly.pdbx_strand_id
1 'polypeptide(L)'
;MLSLCMQMIHADGELADEEFEAVKNYLAENEEDVENIIEFMHTTGNESYDKLTTEEICEDIKIFFNKEAHLEVLQTLHKIMHADGKEHPAEVALYNKVKTLLEL
;
A
#
# COMPACT_ATOMS: atom_id res chain seq x y z
N MET A 1 -3.29 0.15 -6.40
CA MET A 1 -2.08 -0.13 -5.60
C MET A 1 -1.95 0.82 -4.41
N LEU A 2 -2.06 2.14 -4.62
CA LEU A 2 -1.96 3.16 -3.57
C LEU A 2 -2.74 2.84 -2.27
N SER A 3 -4.01 2.40 -2.35
CA SER A 3 -4.79 2.09 -1.15
C SER A 3 -4.16 1.00 -0.27
N LEU A 4 -3.52 -0.02 -0.85
CA LEU A 4 -2.81 -1.05 -0.07
C LEU A 4 -1.52 -0.49 0.55
N CYS A 5 -0.77 0.35 -0.18
CA CYS A 5 0.41 1.02 0.37
C CYS A 5 0.03 1.88 1.58
N MET A 6 -1.08 2.63 1.47
CA MET A 6 -1.57 3.48 2.55
C MET A 6 -2.11 2.69 3.75
N GLN A 7 -2.78 1.56 3.51
CA GLN A 7 -3.18 0.65 4.60
C GLN A 7 -1.98 0.02 5.29
N MET A 8 -0.88 -0.21 4.55
CA MET A 8 0.35 -0.76 5.11
C MET A 8 1.00 0.20 6.10
N ILE A 9 1.37 1.41 5.65
CA ILE A 9 2.12 2.40 6.46
C ILE A 9 1.30 3.05 7.60
N HIS A 10 0.05 2.64 7.78
CA HIS A 10 -0.81 3.04 8.88
C HIS A 10 -1.25 1.85 9.74
N ALA A 11 -0.80 0.63 9.43
CA ALA A 11 -1.31 -0.58 10.08
C ALA A 11 -0.96 -0.63 11.57
N ASP A 12 0.18 -0.05 11.94
CA ASP A 12 0.66 0.04 13.32
C ASP A 12 0.09 1.25 14.08
N GLY A 13 -0.61 2.16 13.38
CA GLY A 13 -1.20 3.38 13.93
C GLY A 13 -0.24 4.56 14.05
N GLU A 14 1.01 4.39 13.65
CA GLU A 14 1.97 5.47 13.45
C GLU A 14 2.15 5.70 11.93
N LEU A 15 2.71 6.84 11.54
CA LEU A 15 3.06 7.11 10.15
C LEU A 15 4.52 7.52 10.13
N ALA A 16 5.40 6.61 9.72
CA ALA A 16 6.81 6.90 9.56
C ALA A 16 7.04 7.74 8.29
N ASP A 17 7.78 8.83 8.42
CA ASP A 17 8.11 9.73 7.31
C ASP A 17 8.83 8.96 6.19
N GLU A 18 9.72 8.04 6.54
CA GLU A 18 10.49 7.23 5.60
C GLU A 18 9.61 6.29 4.75
N GLU A 19 8.58 5.68 5.35
CA GLU A 19 7.65 4.81 4.63
C GLU A 19 6.70 5.62 3.74
N PHE A 20 6.27 6.78 4.23
CA PHE A 20 5.49 7.71 3.42
C PHE A 20 6.29 8.23 2.22
N GLU A 21 7.58 8.54 2.40
CA GLU A 21 8.49 8.86 1.28
C GLU A 21 8.66 7.68 0.32
N ALA A 22 8.73 6.44 0.82
CA ALA A 22 8.78 5.25 -0.05
C ALA A 22 7.52 5.11 -0.92
N VAL A 23 6.33 5.40 -0.37
CA VAL A 23 5.09 5.44 -1.16
C VAL A 23 5.15 6.54 -2.22
N LYS A 24 5.60 7.75 -1.88
CA LYS A 24 5.71 8.86 -2.85
C LYS A 24 6.66 8.54 -4.00
N ASN A 25 7.82 7.94 -3.70
CA ASN A 25 8.78 7.51 -4.70
C ASN A 25 8.19 6.45 -5.64
N TYR A 26 7.46 5.47 -5.10
CA TYR A 26 6.77 4.47 -5.91
C TYR A 26 5.77 5.11 -6.90
N LEU A 27 4.97 6.08 -6.44
CA LEU A 27 4.02 6.77 -7.32
C LEU A 27 4.73 7.57 -8.41
N ALA A 28 5.83 8.26 -8.06
CA ALA A 28 6.62 9.03 -9.01
C ALA A 28 7.26 8.13 -10.09
N GLU A 29 7.75 6.94 -9.72
CA GLU A 29 8.33 5.97 -10.66
C GLU A 29 7.32 5.41 -11.66
N ASN A 30 6.02 5.42 -11.31
CA ASN A 30 4.94 4.90 -12.16
C ASN A 30 4.19 5.99 -12.94
N GLU A 31 4.79 7.18 -13.06
CA GLU A 31 4.22 8.36 -13.74
C GLU A 31 2.83 8.75 -13.20
N GLU A 32 2.50 8.38 -11.96
CA GLU A 32 1.28 8.83 -11.32
C GLU A 32 1.46 10.29 -10.86
N ASP A 33 0.40 11.10 -10.96
CA ASP A 33 0.42 12.50 -10.56
C ASP A 33 0.46 12.60 -9.03
N VAL A 34 1.67 12.51 -8.49
CA VAL A 34 1.95 12.45 -7.06
C VAL A 34 1.40 13.66 -6.33
N GLU A 35 1.48 14.86 -6.93
CA GLU A 35 0.97 16.09 -6.31
C GLU A 35 -0.56 16.07 -6.23
N ASN A 36 -1.26 15.67 -7.29
CA ASN A 36 -2.73 15.52 -7.24
C ASN A 36 -3.17 14.41 -6.27
N ILE A 37 -2.41 13.33 -6.16
CA ILE A 37 -2.69 12.24 -5.22
C ILE A 37 -2.50 12.71 -3.77
N ILE A 38 -1.39 13.39 -3.47
CA ILE A 38 -1.13 13.95 -2.14
C ILE A 38 -2.14 15.04 -1.80
N GLU A 39 -2.47 15.92 -2.75
CA GLU A 39 -3.47 16.97 -2.53
C GLU A 39 -4.85 16.35 -2.29
N PHE A 40 -5.22 15.28 -3.01
CA PHE A 40 -6.42 14.50 -2.73
C PHE A 40 -6.36 13.85 -1.34
N MET A 41 -5.22 13.32 -0.91
CA MET A 41 -5.04 12.75 0.44
C MET A 41 -5.21 13.81 1.55
N HIS A 42 -4.67 15.01 1.35
CA HIS A 42 -4.79 16.12 2.32
C HIS A 42 -6.16 16.78 2.31
N THR A 43 -6.81 16.93 1.15
CA THR A 43 -8.12 17.60 1.02
C THR A 43 -9.29 16.72 1.38
N THR A 44 -9.21 15.40 1.15
CA THR A 44 -10.33 14.49 1.47
C THR A 44 -10.39 14.08 2.93
N GLY A 45 -9.41 14.46 3.75
CA GLY A 45 -9.47 14.29 5.20
C GLY A 45 -10.15 12.98 5.62
N ASN A 46 -9.56 11.84 5.23
CA ASN A 46 -9.90 10.53 5.78
C ASN A 46 -11.20 9.82 5.32
N GLU A 47 -11.78 10.06 4.12
CA GLU A 47 -13.01 9.34 3.71
C GLU A 47 -12.93 8.48 2.44
N SER A 48 -11.87 8.55 1.64
CA SER A 48 -11.83 7.87 0.33
C SER A 48 -11.07 6.54 0.32
N TYR A 49 -9.93 6.45 1.00
CA TYR A 49 -9.06 5.27 0.99
C TYR A 49 -9.55 4.15 1.90
N ASP A 50 -10.42 4.49 2.85
CA ASP A 50 -11.02 3.59 3.84
C ASP A 50 -12.27 2.87 3.32
N LYS A 51 -12.71 3.16 2.08
CA LYS A 51 -13.95 2.58 1.53
C LYS A 51 -13.81 1.14 1.10
N LEU A 52 -12.60 0.71 0.74
CA LEU A 52 -12.33 -0.65 0.30
C LEU A 52 -11.48 -1.36 1.35
N THR A 53 -12.01 -2.46 1.85
CA THR A 53 -11.27 -3.40 2.69
C THR A 53 -10.08 -3.98 1.94
N THR A 54 -9.07 -4.45 2.67
CA THR A 54 -7.91 -5.15 2.08
C THR A 54 -8.35 -6.31 1.19
N GLU A 55 -9.41 -7.02 1.59
CA GLU A 55 -10.05 -8.09 0.83
C GLU A 55 -10.57 -7.62 -0.52
N GLU A 56 -11.38 -6.56 -0.56
CA GLU A 56 -11.93 -6.00 -1.80
C GLU A 56 -10.82 -5.56 -2.76
N ILE A 57 -9.77 -4.91 -2.24
CA ILE A 57 -8.64 -4.50 -3.07
C ILE A 57 -7.89 -5.71 -3.64
N CYS A 58 -7.69 -6.77 -2.85
CA CYS A 58 -7.06 -7.99 -3.32
C CYS A 58 -7.93 -8.75 -4.34
N GLU A 59 -9.25 -8.72 -4.22
CA GLU A 59 -10.17 -9.26 -5.22
C GLU A 59 -10.05 -8.53 -6.55
N ASP A 60 -10.06 -7.20 -6.54
CA ASP A 60 -9.83 -6.40 -7.75
C ASP A 60 -8.48 -6.71 -8.39
N ILE A 61 -7.41 -6.81 -7.58
CA ILE A 61 -6.08 -7.15 -8.10
C ILE A 61 -6.08 -8.53 -8.79
N LYS A 62 -6.79 -9.51 -8.23
CA LYS A 62 -6.92 -10.85 -8.84
C LYS A 62 -7.71 -10.84 -10.15
N ILE A 63 -8.70 -9.97 -10.27
CA ILE A 63 -9.54 -9.85 -11.47
C ILE A 63 -8.78 -9.17 -12.61
N PHE A 64 -8.08 -8.07 -12.30
CA PHE A 64 -7.51 -7.19 -13.32
C PHE A 64 -6.04 -7.48 -13.65
N PHE A 65 -5.31 -8.17 -12.78
CA PHE A 65 -3.86 -8.38 -12.93
C PHE A 65 -3.48 -9.85 -12.97
N ASN A 66 -2.39 -10.14 -13.67
CA ASN A 66 -1.81 -11.49 -13.74
C ASN A 66 -0.99 -11.81 -12.48
N LYS A 67 -0.57 -13.08 -12.33
CA LYS A 67 0.21 -13.54 -11.17
C LYS A 67 1.57 -12.84 -11.01
N GLU A 68 2.16 -12.36 -12.09
CA GLU A 68 3.45 -11.64 -12.04
C GLU A 68 3.26 -10.27 -11.37
N ALA A 69 2.20 -9.56 -11.74
CA ALA A 69 1.81 -8.31 -11.08
C ALA A 69 1.43 -8.52 -9.61
N HIS A 70 0.88 -9.69 -9.22
CA HIS A 70 0.62 -9.99 -7.80
C HIS A 70 1.93 -10.07 -6.98
N LEU A 71 2.98 -10.65 -7.56
CA LEU A 71 4.31 -10.70 -6.93
C LEU A 71 4.92 -9.30 -6.82
N GLU A 72 4.75 -8.47 -7.85
CA GLU A 72 5.22 -7.09 -7.85
C GLU A 72 4.52 -6.24 -6.78
N VAL A 73 3.22 -6.43 -6.58
CA VAL A 73 2.46 -5.83 -5.48
C VAL A 73 3.07 -6.19 -4.12
N LEU A 74 3.34 -7.47 -3.86
CA LEU A 74 3.96 -7.90 -2.60
C LEU A 74 5.37 -7.33 -2.44
N GLN A 75 6.20 -7.37 -3.48
CA GLN A 75 7.56 -6.83 -3.40
C GLN A 75 7.56 -5.34 -3.10
N THR A 76 6.61 -4.60 -3.68
CA THR A 76 6.43 -3.17 -3.44
C THR A 76 6.01 -2.91 -1.99
N LEU A 77 4.99 -3.62 -1.50
CA LEU A 77 4.55 -3.50 -0.10
C LEU A 77 5.67 -3.84 0.89
N HIS A 78 6.44 -4.90 0.61
CA HIS A 78 7.56 -5.30 1.45
C HIS A 78 8.66 -4.23 1.51
N LYS A 79 8.95 -3.54 0.41
CA LYS A 79 9.92 -2.44 0.40
C LYS A 79 9.42 -1.25 1.21
N ILE A 80 8.14 -0.93 1.09
CA ILE A 80 7.52 0.22 1.77
C ILE A 80 7.52 0.00 3.29
N MET A 81 7.02 -1.14 3.78
CA MET A 81 6.94 -1.46 5.23
C MET A 81 8.30 -1.66 5.94
N HIS A 82 9.40 -1.59 5.20
CA HIS A 82 10.75 -1.70 5.76
C HIS A 82 11.57 -0.43 5.49
N ALA A 83 10.95 0.62 4.95
CA ALA A 83 11.66 1.84 4.57
C ALA A 83 12.20 2.60 5.78
N ASP A 84 11.52 2.51 6.94
CA ASP A 84 11.99 3.07 8.21
C ASP A 84 13.07 2.20 8.91
N GLY A 85 13.39 1.04 8.33
CA GLY A 85 14.38 0.09 8.85
C GLY A 85 13.90 -0.71 10.07
N LYS A 86 12.63 -0.65 10.42
CA LYS A 86 12.01 -1.45 11.49
C LYS A 86 11.10 -2.51 10.89
N GLU A 87 10.63 -3.39 11.77
CA GLU A 87 9.65 -4.42 11.42
C GLU A 87 8.50 -4.32 12.43
N HIS A 88 7.38 -3.77 11.98
CA HIS A 88 6.21 -3.57 12.84
C HIS A 88 5.27 -4.77 12.75
N PRO A 89 4.91 -5.43 13.87
CA PRO A 89 4.11 -6.65 13.84
C PRO A 89 2.75 -6.52 13.14
N ALA A 90 2.13 -5.33 13.18
CA ALA A 90 0.84 -5.06 12.56
C ALA A 90 0.95 -5.03 11.02
N GLU A 91 2.00 -4.40 10.50
CA GLU A 91 2.31 -4.35 9.07
C GLU A 91 2.69 -5.74 8.55
N VAL A 92 3.51 -6.49 9.29
CA VAL A 92 3.85 -7.88 8.97
C VAL A 92 2.58 -8.74 8.90
N ALA A 93 1.63 -8.55 9.82
CA ALA A 93 0.36 -9.27 9.79
C ALA A 93 -0.47 -8.91 8.56
N LEU A 94 -0.56 -7.62 8.22
CA LEU A 94 -1.26 -7.14 7.03
C LEU A 94 -0.60 -7.64 5.73
N TYR A 95 0.73 -7.63 5.66
CA TYR A 95 1.50 -8.16 4.55
C TYR A 95 1.22 -9.65 4.32
N ASN A 96 1.24 -10.46 5.39
CA ASN A 96 0.91 -11.88 5.31
C ASN A 96 -0.56 -12.13 4.92
N LYS A 97 -1.48 -11.25 5.34
CA LYS A 97 -2.88 -11.28 4.91
C LYS A 97 -2.99 -11.03 3.40
N VAL A 98 -2.36 -9.98 2.88
CA VAL A 98 -2.34 -9.68 1.43
C VAL A 98 -1.73 -10.84 0.65
N LYS A 99 -0.60 -11.39 1.12
CA LYS A 99 0.05 -12.55 0.51
C LYS A 99 -0.90 -13.75 0.40
N THR A 100 -1.64 -14.04 1.47
CA THR A 100 -2.63 -15.11 1.50
C THR A 100 -3.78 -14.83 0.52
N LEU A 101 -4.30 -13.60 0.51
CA LEU A 101 -5.43 -13.19 -0.35
C LEU A 101 -5.08 -13.23 -1.85
N LEU A 102 -3.82 -12.99 -2.20
CA LEU A 102 -3.29 -13.08 -3.56
C LEU A 102 -2.80 -14.50 -3.95
N GLU A 103 -2.89 -15.48 -3.04
CA GLU A 103 -2.51 -16.88 -3.27
C GLU A 103 -1.01 -17.10 -3.57
N LEU A 104 -0.12 -16.44 -2.81
CA LEU A 104 1.35 -16.44 -2.99
C LEU A 104 2.14 -16.95 -1.78
#